data_AF-F1KM51-F1
#
_entry.id   AF-F1KM51-F1
#
_cell.length_a   1.000
_cell.length_b   1.000
_cell.length_c   1.000
_cell.angle_alpha   90.00
_cell.angle_beta   90.00
_cell.angle_gamma   90.00
#
_symmetry.space_group_name_H-M   'P 1'
#
loop_
_entity.id
_entity.type
_entity.pdbx_description
1 polymer ?
#
loop_
_entity_poly.entity_id
_entity_poly.type
_entity_poly.pdbx_seq_one_letter_code
_entity_poly.pdbx_strand_id
1 'polypeptide(L)'
;MGDMAYRDRPLNAEEMEALRLVLSTYRDSSGQNQTKYGSMPGFRDFERGLASVLGGTAAENKGVFDIIVTPSDGSTAFGISCKMARFAPKAQNAAFVELSNAAAKFRAHLLERQINWATDPMLAGPAIIELVTKWHTDDANEHGLDLDKSAYAVLSRSSDWSTYQLSTFPLDLYGFNPIGDIAWTATTKRIDGHVEINGQPHLLWQWYPTSGGQLKWWPPLSWATWSTEPFTLEEPPLVRPVERAEEYFPDLWPHGFTPSA
;
A
#
# COMPACT_ATOMS: atom_id res chain seq x y z
N MET A 1 19.66 12.95 -16.57
CA MET A 1 18.84 12.32 -15.51
C MET A 1 17.75 11.55 -16.23
N GLY A 2 17.58 10.26 -15.93
CA GLY A 2 16.52 9.46 -16.52
C GLY A 2 15.25 9.58 -15.68
N ASP A 3 14.08 9.65 -16.32
CA ASP A 3 12.80 9.67 -15.63
C ASP A 3 12.59 8.35 -14.87
N MET A 4 12.35 8.44 -13.56
CA MET A 4 12.14 7.28 -12.70
C MET A 4 10.65 6.96 -12.53
N ALA A 5 10.31 5.67 -12.58
CA ALA A 5 8.95 5.23 -12.27
C ALA A 5 8.55 5.59 -10.83
N TYR A 6 7.26 5.83 -10.60
CA TYR A 6 6.68 6.36 -9.34
C TYR A 6 7.07 7.80 -9.00
N ARG A 7 8.29 8.24 -9.32
CA ARG A 7 8.77 9.60 -9.04
C ARG A 7 8.37 10.62 -10.10
N ASP A 8 8.63 10.29 -11.36
CA ASP A 8 8.51 11.21 -12.49
C ASP A 8 7.48 10.75 -13.52
N ARG A 9 7.20 9.44 -13.57
CA ARG A 9 6.31 8.83 -14.56
C ARG A 9 5.66 7.53 -14.06
N PRO A 10 4.61 7.06 -14.75
CA PRO A 10 4.14 5.68 -14.67
C PRO A 10 5.21 4.64 -14.96
N LEU A 11 4.98 3.42 -14.44
CA LEU A 11 5.63 2.23 -15.00
C LEU A 11 5.33 2.20 -16.49
N ASN A 12 6.36 1.99 -17.29
CA ASN A 12 6.18 1.75 -18.72
C ASN A 12 5.67 0.31 -18.94
N ALA A 13 5.40 -0.05 -20.20
CA ALA A 13 4.85 -1.36 -20.52
C ALA A 13 5.77 -2.53 -20.13
N GLU A 14 7.09 -2.36 -20.26
CA GLU A 14 8.08 -3.40 -19.92
C GLU A 14 8.20 -3.57 -18.41
N GLU A 15 8.27 -2.47 -17.66
CA GLU A 15 8.31 -2.47 -16.20
C GLU A 15 7.01 -3.05 -15.60
N MET A 16 5.86 -2.73 -16.21
CA MET A 16 4.58 -3.29 -15.80
C MET A 16 4.50 -4.79 -16.07
N GLU A 17 4.96 -5.25 -17.24
CA GLU A 17 5.01 -6.68 -17.55
C GLU A 17 5.99 -7.42 -16.63
N ALA A 18 7.16 -6.82 -16.35
CA ALA A 18 8.11 -7.36 -15.39
C ALA A 18 7.48 -7.51 -14.00
N LEU A 19 6.79 -6.47 -13.50
CA LEU A 19 6.09 -6.54 -12.22
C LEU A 19 5.02 -7.65 -12.23
N ARG A 20 4.23 -7.75 -13.30
CA ARG A 20 3.20 -8.78 -13.45
C ARG A 20 3.80 -10.18 -13.36
N LEU A 21 4.90 -10.44 -14.06
CA LEU A 21 5.59 -11.74 -14.02
C LEU A 21 6.25 -12.00 -12.66
N VAL A 22 6.86 -11.00 -12.04
CA VAL A 22 7.42 -11.11 -10.69
C VAL A 22 6.32 -11.43 -9.66
N LEU A 23 5.17 -10.78 -9.73
CA LEU A 23 4.04 -11.12 -8.85
C LEU A 23 3.48 -12.52 -9.14
N SER A 24 3.59 -12.98 -10.40
CA SER A 24 3.14 -14.31 -10.80
C SER A 24 4.00 -15.41 -10.19
N THR A 25 5.29 -15.17 -9.88
CA THR A 25 6.14 -16.21 -9.26
C THR A 25 5.60 -16.67 -7.92
N TYR A 26 4.86 -15.84 -7.18
CA TYR A 26 4.24 -16.21 -5.91
C TYR A 26 3.03 -17.15 -6.05
N ARG A 27 2.65 -17.52 -7.28
CA ARG A 27 1.66 -18.55 -7.56
C ARG A 27 2.25 -19.97 -7.62
N ASP A 28 3.55 -20.12 -7.37
CA ASP A 28 4.29 -21.40 -7.37
C ASP A 28 4.21 -22.20 -6.05
N SER A 29 3.23 -21.90 -5.18
CA SER A 29 3.13 -22.33 -3.77
C SER A 29 3.97 -21.54 -2.75
N SER A 30 4.73 -20.51 -3.16
CA SER A 30 5.52 -19.68 -2.24
C SER A 30 4.84 -18.41 -1.73
N GLY A 31 3.73 -17.99 -2.37
CA GLY A 31 3.03 -16.76 -2.00
C GLY A 31 2.49 -16.77 -0.58
N GLN A 32 2.51 -15.59 0.04
CA GLN A 32 2.07 -15.36 1.42
C GLN A 32 0.60 -15.76 1.63
N ASN A 33 -0.27 -15.56 0.63
CA ASN A 33 -1.69 -15.84 0.76
C ASN A 33 -2.03 -17.21 0.21
N GLN A 34 -2.51 -18.11 1.07
CA GLN A 34 -3.05 -19.40 0.67
C GLN A 34 -4.55 -19.26 0.44
N THR A 35 -4.98 -19.53 -0.80
CA THR A 35 -6.37 -19.36 -1.23
C THR A 35 -6.91 -20.67 -1.80
N LYS A 36 -8.23 -20.73 -2.06
CA LYS A 36 -8.81 -21.87 -2.79
C LYS A 36 -8.33 -21.98 -4.26
N TYR A 37 -7.61 -20.98 -4.76
CA TYR A 37 -7.06 -20.91 -6.11
C TYR A 37 -5.54 -21.13 -6.15
N GLY A 38 -4.95 -21.59 -5.04
CA GLY A 38 -3.50 -21.73 -4.87
C GLY A 38 -2.89 -20.59 -4.07
N SER A 39 -1.55 -20.56 -4.04
CA SER A 39 -0.81 -19.45 -3.43
C SER A 39 -0.95 -18.19 -4.27
N MET A 40 -0.99 -17.05 -3.60
CA MET A 40 -1.11 -15.74 -4.21
C MET A 40 -0.15 -14.79 -3.50
N PRO A 41 0.34 -13.73 -4.18
CA PRO A 41 1.17 -12.72 -3.54
C PRO A 41 0.40 -12.08 -2.37
N GLY A 42 1.10 -11.82 -1.27
CA GLY A 42 0.64 -10.92 -0.21
C GLY A 42 1.29 -9.55 -0.26
N PHE A 43 1.06 -8.78 0.80
CA PHE A 43 1.57 -7.42 0.87
C PHE A 43 3.11 -7.39 0.83
N ARG A 44 3.79 -8.32 1.51
CA ARG A 44 5.26 -8.42 1.46
C ARG A 44 5.77 -8.85 0.09
N ASP A 45 5.05 -9.75 -0.56
CA ASP A 45 5.42 -10.22 -1.90
C ASP A 45 5.28 -9.10 -2.93
N PHE A 46 4.25 -8.25 -2.75
CA PHE A 46 4.08 -7.03 -3.54
C PHE A 46 5.20 -6.00 -3.28
N GLU A 47 5.53 -5.73 -2.02
CA GLU A 47 6.64 -4.83 -1.65
C GLU A 47 7.96 -5.27 -2.29
N ARG A 48 8.33 -6.54 -2.14
CA ARG A 48 9.54 -7.13 -2.76
C ARG A 48 9.51 -7.05 -4.27
N GLY A 49 8.38 -7.43 -4.87
CA GLY A 49 8.24 -7.49 -6.31
C GLY A 49 8.28 -6.12 -6.96
N LEU A 50 7.67 -5.12 -6.33
CA LEU A 50 7.76 -3.75 -6.80
C LEU A 50 9.16 -3.17 -6.59
N ALA A 51 9.79 -3.43 -5.44
CA ALA A 51 11.15 -2.98 -5.17
C ALA A 51 12.15 -3.51 -6.20
N SER A 52 12.06 -4.79 -6.58
CA SER A 52 12.96 -5.40 -7.56
C SER A 52 12.83 -4.78 -8.95
N VAL A 53 11.60 -4.43 -9.37
CA VAL A 53 11.34 -3.76 -10.67
C VAL A 53 11.85 -2.32 -10.66
N LEU A 54 11.73 -1.62 -9.52
CA LEU A 54 12.15 -0.23 -9.39
C LEU A 54 13.64 -0.04 -9.10
N GLY A 55 14.39 -1.13 -8.87
CA GLY A 55 15.75 -1.06 -8.34
C GLY A 55 15.81 -0.46 -6.92
N GLY A 56 14.73 -0.60 -6.16
CA GLY A 56 14.62 -0.16 -4.77
C GLY A 56 14.93 -1.28 -3.77
N THR A 57 14.86 -0.95 -2.49
CA THR A 57 14.99 -1.90 -1.38
C THR A 57 13.68 -1.95 -0.61
N ALA A 58 13.10 -3.15 -0.47
CA ALA A 58 11.98 -3.37 0.43
C ALA A 58 12.46 -3.39 1.88
N ALA A 59 11.89 -2.56 2.73
CA ALA A 59 12.32 -2.37 4.12
C ALA A 59 11.90 -3.55 5.04
N GLU A 60 10.81 -4.23 4.69
CA GLU A 60 10.24 -5.40 5.39
C GLU A 60 10.02 -5.22 6.90
N ASN A 61 9.83 -3.98 7.34
CA ASN A 61 9.72 -3.60 8.73
C ASN A 61 8.35 -2.95 9.03
N LYS A 62 8.24 -2.22 10.14
CA LYS A 62 7.01 -1.49 10.52
C LYS A 62 7.10 0.01 10.17
N GLY A 63 8.00 0.37 9.27
CA GLY A 63 8.19 1.72 8.76
C GLY A 63 6.98 2.22 7.99
N VAL A 64 7.01 3.49 7.61
CA VAL A 64 5.93 4.10 6.83
C VAL A 64 6.16 3.87 5.34
N PHE A 65 7.41 3.92 4.91
CA PHE A 65 7.84 3.53 3.57
C PHE A 65 8.23 2.05 3.53
N ASP A 66 7.55 1.32 2.67
CA ASP A 66 7.79 -0.11 2.49
C ASP A 66 8.92 -0.35 1.47
N ILE A 67 9.14 0.61 0.56
CA ILE A 67 10.23 0.60 -0.42
C ILE A 67 10.96 1.94 -0.38
N ILE A 68 12.28 1.90 -0.40
CA ILE A 68 13.14 3.07 -0.63
C ILE A 68 13.87 2.89 -1.96
N VAL A 69 13.78 3.88 -2.85
CA VAL A 69 14.50 3.92 -4.12
C VAL A 69 15.61 4.95 -3.99
N THR A 70 16.86 4.52 -4.17
CA THR A 70 18.05 5.39 -4.16
C THR A 70 18.56 5.53 -5.60
N PRO A 71 18.31 6.68 -6.27
CA PRO A 71 18.75 6.90 -7.63
C PRO A 71 20.27 6.81 -7.78
N SER A 72 20.75 6.15 -8.84
CA SER A 72 22.18 6.02 -9.13
C SER A 72 22.83 7.31 -9.63
N ASP A 73 22.02 8.29 -10.06
CA ASP A 73 22.47 9.60 -10.55
C ASP A 73 22.73 10.61 -9.42
N GLY A 74 22.62 10.19 -8.16
CA GLY A 74 22.87 11.01 -6.98
C GLY A 74 21.73 11.96 -6.60
N SER A 75 20.57 11.87 -7.27
CA SER A 75 19.36 12.56 -6.80
C SER A 75 18.85 11.96 -5.49
N THR A 76 18.13 12.78 -4.72
CA THR A 76 17.58 12.39 -3.40
C THR A 76 16.74 11.12 -3.53
N ALA A 77 16.90 10.21 -2.56
CA ALA A 77 16.07 9.01 -2.47
C ALA A 77 14.59 9.36 -2.25
N PHE A 78 13.69 8.47 -2.60
CA PHE A 78 12.25 8.64 -2.34
C PHE A 78 11.64 7.32 -1.85
N GLY A 79 10.51 7.43 -1.15
CA GLY A 79 9.81 6.33 -0.53
C GLY A 79 8.52 5.94 -1.24
N ILE A 80 8.16 4.66 -1.14
CA ILE A 80 6.87 4.16 -1.60
C ILE A 80 6.21 3.40 -0.46
N SER A 81 4.98 3.81 -0.12
CA SER A 81 4.12 3.11 0.83
C SER A 81 3.19 2.17 0.06
N CYS A 82 3.45 0.87 0.17
CA CYS A 82 2.71 -0.18 -0.50
C CYS A 82 1.45 -0.56 0.29
N LYS A 83 0.35 -0.73 -0.43
CA LYS A 83 -0.93 -1.14 0.14
C LYS A 83 -1.55 -2.20 -0.75
N MET A 84 -1.92 -3.34 -0.17
CA MET A 84 -2.66 -4.38 -0.87
C MET A 84 -4.06 -4.50 -0.27
N ALA A 85 -5.08 -4.44 -1.11
CA ALA A 85 -6.45 -4.45 -0.65
C ALA A 85 -7.40 -5.13 -1.64
N ARG A 86 -8.63 -5.41 -1.20
CA ARG A 86 -9.70 -5.77 -2.13
C ARG A 86 -10.17 -4.53 -2.88
N PHE A 87 -10.70 -4.73 -4.09
CA PHE A 87 -11.44 -3.69 -4.79
C PHE A 87 -12.51 -3.09 -3.86
N ALA A 88 -12.62 -1.76 -3.90
CA ALA A 88 -13.76 -1.08 -3.32
C ALA A 88 -15.05 -1.52 -4.03
N PRO A 89 -16.22 -1.37 -3.38
CA PRO A 89 -17.49 -1.53 -4.08
C PRO A 89 -17.54 -0.64 -5.33
N LYS A 90 -17.99 -1.19 -6.47
CA LYS A 90 -17.99 -0.49 -7.77
C LYS A 90 -18.69 0.88 -7.70
N ALA A 91 -19.73 1.00 -6.89
CA ALA A 91 -20.47 2.26 -6.70
C ALA A 91 -19.62 3.40 -6.10
N GLN A 92 -18.55 3.09 -5.39
CA GLN A 92 -17.69 4.07 -4.74
C GLN A 92 -16.62 4.64 -5.69
N ASN A 93 -16.34 3.97 -6.82
CA ASN A 93 -15.34 4.38 -7.82
C ASN A 93 -14.00 4.86 -7.20
N ALA A 94 -13.50 4.12 -6.22
CA ALA A 94 -12.36 4.46 -5.41
C ALA A 94 -11.41 3.27 -5.25
N ALA A 95 -10.17 3.55 -4.88
CA ALA A 95 -9.33 2.53 -4.24
C ALA A 95 -9.73 2.39 -2.77
N PHE A 96 -9.35 1.27 -2.15
CA PHE A 96 -9.53 1.05 -0.72
C PHE A 96 -8.15 0.87 -0.08
N VAL A 97 -7.85 1.67 0.95
CA VAL A 97 -6.57 1.65 1.64
C VAL A 97 -6.79 1.58 3.15
N GLU A 98 -6.26 0.56 3.81
CA GLU A 98 -6.06 0.58 5.27
C GLU A 98 -4.69 1.21 5.55
N LEU A 99 -4.69 2.49 5.93
CA LEU A 99 -3.46 3.26 6.10
C LEU A 99 -2.71 2.89 7.37
N SER A 100 -3.44 2.65 8.47
CA SER A 100 -2.83 2.35 9.76
C SER A 100 -3.78 1.60 10.69
N ASN A 101 -3.20 0.81 11.60
CA ASN A 101 -3.87 0.12 12.70
C ASN A 101 -3.24 0.47 14.07
N ALA A 102 -2.71 1.69 14.22
CA ALA A 102 -1.99 2.12 15.41
C ALA A 102 -2.91 2.72 16.51
N ALA A 103 -3.84 1.92 17.04
CA ALA A 103 -4.81 2.35 18.07
C ALA A 103 -4.20 3.19 19.22
N ALA A 104 -3.09 2.72 19.79
CA ALA A 104 -2.45 3.38 20.92
C ALA A 104 -1.94 4.79 20.55
N LYS A 105 -1.36 4.95 19.35
CA LYS A 105 -0.86 6.24 18.88
C LYS A 105 -1.99 7.23 18.61
N PHE A 106 -3.05 6.79 17.92
CA PHE A 106 -4.22 7.65 17.70
C PHE A 106 -4.88 8.08 19.02
N ARG A 107 -5.05 7.14 19.96
CA ARG A 107 -5.63 7.45 21.26
C ARG A 107 -4.78 8.46 22.04
N ALA A 108 -3.46 8.25 22.10
CA ALA A 108 -2.55 9.17 22.78
C ALA A 108 -2.64 10.58 22.17
N HIS A 109 -2.60 10.66 20.84
CA HIS A 109 -2.65 11.93 20.11
C HIS A 109 -3.93 12.74 20.36
N LEU A 110 -5.10 12.07 20.41
CA LEU A 110 -6.36 12.73 20.74
C LEU A 110 -6.46 13.12 22.22
N LEU A 111 -5.98 12.27 23.13
CA LEU A 111 -5.98 12.55 24.57
C LEU A 111 -5.11 13.76 24.92
N GLU A 112 -3.93 13.89 24.33
CA GLU A 112 -3.04 15.04 24.50
C GLU A 112 -3.70 16.35 24.09
N ARG A 113 -4.59 16.30 23.08
CA ARG A 113 -5.37 17.44 22.57
C ARG A 113 -6.72 17.60 23.27
N GLN A 114 -7.04 16.74 24.23
CA GLN A 114 -8.34 16.70 24.93
C GLN A 114 -9.55 16.55 23.99
N ILE A 115 -9.36 15.87 22.86
CA ILE A 115 -10.39 15.64 21.85
C ILE A 115 -11.11 14.33 22.16
N ASN A 116 -12.43 14.37 22.31
CA ASN A 116 -13.25 13.16 22.37
C ASN A 116 -13.88 12.90 21.02
N TRP A 117 -13.39 11.86 20.34
CA TRP A 117 -13.82 11.51 18.98
C TRP A 117 -15.33 11.33 18.79
N ALA A 118 -16.04 10.90 19.84
CA ALA A 118 -17.48 10.64 19.77
C ALA A 118 -18.31 11.93 19.82
N THR A 119 -17.81 12.95 20.52
CA THR A 119 -18.50 14.25 20.70
C THR A 119 -17.94 15.33 19.78
N ASP A 120 -16.66 15.19 19.37
CA ASP A 120 -15.90 16.20 18.63
C ASP A 120 -15.33 15.64 17.30
N PRO A 121 -16.14 15.00 16.43
CA PRO A 121 -15.63 14.40 15.19
C PRO A 121 -14.95 15.40 14.26
N MET A 122 -15.41 16.66 14.25
CA MET A 122 -14.82 17.76 13.47
C MET A 122 -13.41 18.14 13.93
N LEU A 123 -13.02 17.81 15.17
CA LEU A 123 -11.66 17.99 15.67
C LEU A 123 -10.84 16.70 15.54
N ALA A 124 -11.47 15.55 15.80
CA ALA A 124 -10.81 14.25 15.78
C ALA A 124 -10.37 13.83 14.37
N GLY A 125 -11.22 14.01 13.36
CA GLY A 125 -10.90 13.67 11.97
C GLY A 125 -9.62 14.36 11.47
N PRO A 126 -9.52 15.70 11.54
CA PRO A 126 -8.31 16.43 11.18
C PRO A 126 -7.07 16.00 11.97
N ALA A 127 -7.19 15.82 13.30
CA ALA A 127 -6.06 15.42 14.14
C ALA A 127 -5.52 14.03 13.77
N ILE A 128 -6.40 13.10 13.38
CA ILE A 128 -5.98 11.75 12.94
C ILE A 128 -5.23 11.82 11.61
N ILE A 129 -5.69 12.64 10.66
CA ILE A 129 -4.99 12.84 9.38
C ILE A 129 -3.64 13.51 9.62
N GLU A 130 -3.59 14.57 10.43
CA GLU A 130 -2.36 15.25 10.86
C GLU A 130 -1.33 14.26 11.40
N LEU A 131 -1.75 13.34 12.29
CA LEU A 131 -0.85 12.34 12.85
C LEU A 131 -0.25 11.41 11.80
N VAL A 132 -1.04 10.93 10.84
CA VAL A 132 -0.54 10.03 9.78
C VAL A 132 0.37 10.77 8.81
N THR A 133 0.03 12.00 8.43
CA THR A 133 0.91 12.85 7.61
C THR A 133 2.23 13.11 8.31
N LYS A 134 2.19 13.38 9.63
CA LYS A 134 3.39 13.56 10.44
C LYS A 134 4.28 12.31 10.43
N TRP A 135 3.73 11.10 10.46
CA TRP A 135 4.55 9.89 10.38
C TRP A 135 5.34 9.80 9.07
N HIS A 136 4.74 10.13 7.93
CA HIS A 136 5.46 10.13 6.65
C HIS A 136 6.54 11.22 6.62
N THR A 137 6.25 12.39 7.18
CA THR A 137 7.22 13.49 7.28
C THR A 137 8.41 13.12 8.17
N ASP A 138 8.14 12.53 9.34
CA ASP A 138 9.18 12.11 10.28
C ASP A 138 10.05 10.99 9.69
N ASP A 139 9.44 9.98 9.06
CA ASP A 139 10.14 8.85 8.41
C ASP A 139 10.98 9.33 7.20
N ALA A 140 10.43 10.27 6.40
CA ALA A 140 11.17 10.88 5.29
C ALA A 140 12.39 11.67 5.80
N ASN A 141 12.25 12.44 6.88
CA ASN A 141 13.36 13.17 7.48
C ASN A 141 14.43 12.23 8.06
N GLU A 142 14.02 11.14 8.73
CA GLU A 142 14.94 10.13 9.27
C GLU A 142 15.79 9.47 8.19
N HIS A 143 15.18 9.20 7.03
CA HIS A 143 15.82 8.51 5.91
C HIS A 143 16.35 9.44 4.80
N GLY A 144 16.21 10.76 4.95
CA GLY A 144 16.64 11.74 3.94
C GLY A 144 15.91 11.60 2.60
N LEU A 145 14.61 11.29 2.65
CA LEU A 145 13.77 11.06 1.47
C LEU A 145 13.12 12.35 0.97
N ASP A 146 12.97 12.45 -0.34
CA ASP A 146 12.16 13.47 -1.00
C ASP A 146 10.68 13.07 -0.89
N LEU A 147 9.98 13.69 0.06
CA LEU A 147 8.59 13.38 0.37
C LEU A 147 7.64 13.74 -0.79
N ASP A 148 7.89 14.85 -1.50
CA ASP A 148 7.06 15.31 -2.63
C ASP A 148 7.15 14.35 -3.83
N LYS A 149 8.24 13.59 -3.89
CA LYS A 149 8.54 12.55 -4.87
C LYS A 149 8.17 11.14 -4.41
N SER A 150 7.66 11.02 -3.20
CA SER A 150 7.23 9.75 -2.61
C SER A 150 5.74 9.52 -2.84
N ALA A 151 5.29 8.26 -2.82
CA ALA A 151 3.93 7.92 -3.24
C ALA A 151 3.34 6.71 -2.49
N TYR A 152 2.01 6.57 -2.54
CA TYR A 152 1.33 5.32 -2.28
C TYR A 152 1.29 4.46 -3.54
N ALA A 153 1.63 3.17 -3.41
CA ALA A 153 1.38 2.15 -4.42
C ALA A 153 0.28 1.21 -3.93
N VAL A 154 -0.89 1.23 -4.57
CA VAL A 154 -2.06 0.44 -4.16
C VAL A 154 -2.32 -0.69 -5.15
N LEU A 155 -2.07 -1.93 -4.73
CA LEU A 155 -2.44 -3.14 -5.46
C LEU A 155 -3.81 -3.63 -5.00
N SER A 156 -4.84 -3.27 -5.76
CA SER A 156 -6.21 -3.74 -5.54
C SER A 156 -6.42 -5.10 -6.20
N ARG A 157 -7.26 -5.94 -5.62
CA ARG A 157 -7.59 -7.26 -6.17
C ARG A 157 -9.05 -7.66 -6.02
N SER A 158 -9.50 -8.57 -6.88
CA SER A 158 -10.80 -9.21 -6.76
C SER A 158 -10.86 -10.15 -5.54
N SER A 159 -12.07 -10.46 -5.10
CA SER A 159 -12.29 -11.35 -3.95
C SER A 159 -11.82 -12.78 -4.22
N ASP A 160 -11.87 -13.19 -5.48
CA ASP A 160 -11.45 -14.49 -6.02
C ASP A 160 -10.01 -14.50 -6.55
N TRP A 161 -9.24 -13.41 -6.38
CA TRP A 161 -7.82 -13.33 -6.76
C TRP A 161 -7.52 -13.51 -8.26
N SER A 162 -8.54 -13.47 -9.11
CA SER A 162 -8.40 -13.59 -10.56
C SER A 162 -7.87 -12.31 -11.20
N THR A 163 -8.19 -11.15 -10.63
CA THR A 163 -7.89 -9.84 -11.22
C THR A 163 -7.25 -8.89 -10.22
N TYR A 164 -6.31 -8.09 -10.70
CA TYR A 164 -5.56 -7.08 -9.96
C TYR A 164 -5.61 -5.73 -10.68
N GLN A 165 -5.39 -4.64 -9.96
CA GLN A 165 -5.20 -3.30 -10.51
C GLN A 165 -4.16 -2.56 -9.66
N LEU A 166 -3.23 -1.89 -10.31
CA LEU A 166 -2.24 -1.06 -9.65
C LEU A 166 -2.60 0.42 -9.83
N SER A 167 -2.68 1.15 -8.73
CA SER A 167 -2.92 2.60 -8.72
C SER A 167 -1.88 3.30 -7.87
N THR A 168 -1.49 4.49 -8.29
CA THR A 168 -0.51 5.33 -7.58
C THR A 168 -1.17 6.61 -7.13
N PHE A 169 -0.97 6.98 -5.86
CA PHE A 169 -1.49 8.21 -5.28
C PHE A 169 -0.36 9.03 -4.64
N PRO A 170 -0.43 10.36 -4.66
CA PRO A 170 0.49 11.18 -3.87
C PRO A 170 0.33 10.87 -2.38
N LEU A 171 1.39 11.10 -1.60
CA LEU A 171 1.33 11.03 -0.13
C LEU A 171 0.57 12.19 0.50
N ASP A 172 0.31 13.24 -0.29
CA ASP A 172 -0.49 14.36 0.17
C ASP A 172 -1.93 13.91 0.42
N LEU A 173 -2.22 13.60 1.68
CA LEU A 173 -3.55 13.27 2.17
C LEU A 173 -4.44 14.53 2.28
N TYR A 174 -3.90 15.73 2.03
CA TYR A 174 -4.60 17.03 2.05
C TYR A 174 -5.09 17.49 0.67
N GLY A 175 -5.33 16.56 -0.27
CA GLY A 175 -6.14 16.86 -1.47
C GLY A 175 -7.49 17.52 -1.16
N PHE A 176 -7.91 17.48 0.11
CA PHE A 176 -8.91 18.35 0.73
C PHE A 176 -8.41 18.89 2.07
N ASN A 177 -8.80 20.11 2.43
CA ASN A 177 -8.60 20.66 3.77
C ASN A 177 -9.49 19.90 4.77
N PRO A 178 -8.93 19.11 5.70
CA PRO A 178 -9.71 18.27 6.58
C PRO A 178 -10.61 19.05 7.55
N ILE A 179 -10.34 20.34 7.77
CA ILE A 179 -11.13 21.19 8.66
C ILE A 179 -12.33 21.82 7.93
N GLY A 180 -12.25 22.02 6.62
CA GLY A 180 -13.25 22.79 5.84
C GLY A 180 -13.99 21.99 4.76
N ASP A 181 -13.31 21.06 4.12
CA ASP A 181 -13.83 20.37 2.93
C ASP A 181 -14.47 19.01 3.28
N ILE A 182 -14.21 18.51 4.50
CA ILE A 182 -14.65 17.19 4.96
C ILE A 182 -15.74 17.34 6.02
N ALA A 183 -16.90 16.75 5.73
CA ALA A 183 -17.97 16.58 6.69
C ALA A 183 -17.70 15.36 7.59
N TRP A 184 -17.30 15.62 8.84
CA TRP A 184 -17.00 14.58 9.81
C TRP A 184 -18.22 14.23 10.65
N THR A 185 -18.52 12.93 10.74
CA THR A 185 -19.61 12.41 11.57
C THR A 185 -19.13 11.25 12.43
N ALA A 186 -19.63 11.17 13.66
CA ALA A 186 -19.36 10.06 14.55
C ALA A 186 -20.56 9.11 14.62
N THR A 187 -20.26 7.84 14.78
CA THR A 187 -21.20 6.80 15.19
C THR A 187 -20.72 6.18 16.51
N THR A 188 -21.44 5.22 17.06
CA THR A 188 -20.98 4.49 18.26
C THR A 188 -19.70 3.68 18.04
N LYS A 189 -19.27 3.46 16.79
CA LYS A 189 -18.15 2.56 16.46
C LYS A 189 -17.01 3.22 15.69
N ARG A 190 -17.26 4.36 15.03
CA ARG A 190 -16.32 4.97 14.09
C ARG A 190 -16.61 6.45 13.83
N ILE A 191 -15.61 7.12 13.29
CA ILE A 191 -15.75 8.40 12.58
C ILE A 191 -15.76 8.12 11.08
N ASP A 192 -16.66 8.78 10.36
CA ASP A 192 -16.71 8.82 8.89
C ASP A 192 -16.47 10.26 8.42
N GLY A 193 -15.60 10.45 7.43
CA GLY A 193 -15.35 11.73 6.76
C GLY A 193 -15.82 11.68 5.31
N HIS A 194 -16.74 12.57 4.95
CA HIS A 194 -17.30 12.66 3.60
C HIS A 194 -16.89 13.96 2.92
N VAL A 195 -16.70 13.90 1.60
CA VAL A 195 -16.38 15.03 0.73
C VAL A 195 -17.35 15.06 -0.43
N GLU A 196 -17.63 16.24 -0.98
CA GLU A 196 -18.47 16.35 -2.17
C GLU A 196 -17.63 16.17 -3.45
N ILE A 197 -17.98 15.17 -4.27
CA ILE A 197 -17.34 14.91 -5.55
C ILE A 197 -18.41 14.87 -6.62
N ASN A 198 -18.31 15.77 -7.60
CA ASN A 198 -19.33 15.94 -8.64
C ASN A 198 -20.74 16.13 -8.08
N GLY A 199 -20.84 16.83 -6.94
CA GLY A 199 -22.11 17.10 -6.25
C GLY A 199 -22.76 15.87 -5.61
N GLN A 200 -21.99 14.83 -5.31
CA GLN A 200 -22.42 13.67 -4.54
C GLN A 200 -21.48 13.44 -3.34
N PRO A 201 -22.03 13.04 -2.18
CA PRO A 201 -21.23 12.72 -1.02
C PRO A 201 -20.41 11.45 -1.27
N HIS A 202 -19.10 11.58 -1.15
CA HIS A 202 -18.12 10.51 -1.25
C HIS A 202 -17.55 10.21 0.13
N LEU A 203 -17.62 8.96 0.55
CA LEU A 203 -16.94 8.50 1.76
C LEU A 203 -15.43 8.46 1.49
N LEU A 204 -14.67 9.34 2.13
CA LEU A 204 -13.23 9.45 1.96
C LEU A 204 -12.47 8.79 3.11
N TRP A 205 -12.95 8.96 4.34
CA TRP A 205 -12.26 8.52 5.55
C TRP A 205 -13.15 7.67 6.45
N GLN A 206 -12.59 6.62 7.04
CA GLN A 206 -13.20 5.94 8.18
C GLN A 206 -12.16 5.61 9.22
N TRP A 207 -12.45 5.93 10.47
CA TRP A 207 -11.58 5.57 11.58
C TRP A 207 -12.35 4.80 12.65
N TYR A 208 -11.83 3.63 13.04
CA TYR A 208 -12.44 2.70 13.99
C TYR A 208 -11.68 2.68 15.33
N PRO A 209 -11.93 3.64 16.24
CA PRO A 209 -11.21 3.75 17.52
C PRO A 209 -11.32 2.50 18.40
N THR A 210 -12.45 1.81 18.33
CA THR A 210 -12.77 0.65 19.18
C THR A 210 -12.41 -0.70 18.54
N SER A 211 -11.91 -0.70 17.30
CA SER A 211 -11.56 -1.91 16.56
C SER A 211 -10.15 -1.80 15.99
N GLY A 212 -9.15 -1.91 16.87
CA GLY A 212 -7.74 -1.85 16.48
C GLY A 212 -7.27 -0.50 15.95
N GLY A 213 -8.08 0.56 16.05
CA GLY A 213 -7.70 1.90 15.59
C GLY A 213 -7.48 2.00 14.09
N GLN A 214 -8.19 1.17 13.31
CA GLN A 214 -8.04 1.12 11.86
C GLN A 214 -8.44 2.46 11.24
N LEU A 215 -7.49 3.12 10.57
CA LEU A 215 -7.74 4.24 9.70
C LEU A 215 -7.79 3.74 8.26
N LYS A 216 -8.93 3.98 7.62
CA LYS A 216 -9.23 3.62 6.24
C LYS A 216 -9.40 4.87 5.41
N TRP A 217 -8.87 4.81 4.20
CA TRP A 217 -8.91 5.87 3.21
C TRP A 217 -9.45 5.30 1.90
N TRP A 218 -10.34 6.06 1.26
CA TRP A 218 -11.05 5.67 0.06
C TRP A 218 -10.84 6.72 -1.03
N PRO A 219 -9.62 6.86 -1.57
CA PRO A 219 -9.36 7.87 -2.59
C PRO A 219 -10.09 7.53 -3.88
N PRO A 220 -10.81 8.48 -4.49
CA PRO A 220 -11.35 8.32 -5.83
C PRO A 220 -10.27 7.88 -6.82
N LEU A 221 -10.58 6.94 -7.70
CA LEU A 221 -9.62 6.48 -8.72
C LEU A 221 -9.16 7.61 -9.63
N SER A 222 -9.99 8.63 -9.84
CA SER A 222 -9.65 9.83 -10.61
C SER A 222 -8.56 10.71 -9.99
N TRP A 223 -8.19 10.49 -8.72
CA TRP A 223 -7.06 11.17 -8.08
C TRP A 223 -5.76 10.41 -8.20
N ALA A 224 -5.81 9.17 -8.67
CA ALA A 224 -4.60 8.42 -8.90
C ALA A 224 -3.76 9.15 -9.96
N THR A 225 -2.49 9.40 -9.65
CA THR A 225 -1.52 9.93 -10.63
C THR A 225 -1.40 8.98 -11.81
N TRP A 226 -1.56 7.68 -11.55
CA TRP A 226 -1.84 6.68 -12.58
C TRP A 226 -2.67 5.54 -12.04
N SER A 227 -3.37 4.85 -12.93
CA SER A 227 -3.91 3.51 -12.66
C SER A 227 -3.73 2.63 -13.88
N THR A 228 -3.47 1.34 -13.67
CA THR A 228 -3.47 0.36 -14.75
C THR A 228 -4.91 -0.01 -15.11
N GLU A 229 -5.09 -0.55 -16.32
CA GLU A 229 -6.24 -1.43 -16.53
C GLU A 229 -6.12 -2.68 -15.63
N PRO A 230 -7.23 -3.34 -15.30
CA PRO A 230 -7.18 -4.59 -14.57
C PRO A 230 -6.40 -5.67 -15.32
N PHE A 231 -5.57 -6.43 -14.61
CA PHE A 231 -4.71 -7.47 -15.18
C PHE A 231 -4.78 -8.77 -14.37
N THR A 232 -4.29 -9.86 -14.96
CA THR A 232 -4.20 -11.18 -14.33
C THR A 232 -2.75 -11.59 -14.15
N LEU A 233 -2.49 -12.45 -13.16
CA LEU A 233 -1.19 -13.08 -12.96
C LEU A 233 -1.10 -14.38 -13.76
N GLU A 234 0.08 -14.76 -14.21
CA GLU A 234 0.35 -16.06 -14.84
C GLU A 234 0.43 -17.17 -13.81
N GLU A 235 0.24 -18.42 -14.26
CA GLU A 235 0.54 -19.60 -13.47
C GLU A 235 1.96 -20.07 -13.80
N PRO A 236 2.93 -19.85 -12.90
CA PRO A 236 4.30 -20.31 -13.13
C PRO A 236 4.37 -21.84 -12.92
N PRO A 237 5.43 -22.49 -13.41
CA PRO A 237 5.78 -23.83 -12.96
C PRO A 237 5.87 -23.88 -11.42
N LEU A 238 5.39 -24.97 -10.83
CA LEU A 238 5.55 -25.19 -9.40
C LEU A 238 7.02 -25.52 -9.10
N VAL A 239 7.66 -24.72 -8.25
CA VAL A 239 9.05 -24.94 -7.81
C VAL A 239 9.07 -25.13 -6.29
N ARG A 240 9.41 -26.35 -5.86
CA ARG A 240 9.47 -26.67 -4.44
C ARG A 240 10.64 -25.94 -3.78
N PRO A 241 10.56 -25.60 -2.49
CA PRO A 241 11.69 -25.00 -1.78
C PRO A 241 12.99 -25.82 -1.87
N VAL A 242 12.88 -27.15 -1.96
CA VAL A 242 14.05 -28.04 -2.14
C VAL A 242 14.74 -27.84 -3.48
N GLU A 243 13.99 -27.62 -4.56
CA GLU A 243 14.54 -27.38 -5.91
C GLU A 243 15.23 -26.02 -5.97
N ARG A 244 14.63 -24.98 -5.35
CA ARG A 244 15.28 -23.66 -5.23
C ARG A 244 16.56 -23.71 -4.40
N ALA A 245 16.56 -24.47 -3.31
CA ALA A 245 17.75 -24.60 -2.47
C ALA A 245 18.90 -25.29 -3.21
N GLU A 246 18.60 -26.34 -3.99
CA GLU A 246 19.56 -27.01 -4.87
C GLU A 246 20.09 -26.06 -5.95
N GLU A 247 19.23 -25.27 -6.58
CA GLU A 247 19.60 -24.29 -7.60
C GLU A 247 20.46 -23.14 -7.04
N TYR A 248 20.10 -22.58 -5.88
CA TYR A 248 20.77 -21.41 -5.30
C TYR A 248 22.07 -21.77 -4.61
N PHE A 249 22.19 -23.00 -4.10
CA PHE A 249 23.33 -23.45 -3.30
C PHE A 249 23.86 -24.80 -3.78
N PRO A 250 24.23 -24.95 -5.07
CA PRO A 250 24.58 -26.25 -5.64
C PRO A 250 25.78 -26.90 -4.91
N ASP A 251 26.75 -26.10 -4.47
CA ASP A 251 27.95 -26.58 -3.77
C ASP A 251 27.71 -26.91 -2.29
N LEU A 252 26.62 -26.43 -1.70
CA LEU A 252 26.24 -26.70 -0.31
C LEU A 252 25.11 -27.73 -0.20
N TRP A 253 24.47 -28.07 -1.32
CA TRP A 253 23.36 -29.00 -1.35
C TRP A 253 23.84 -30.42 -1.01
N PRO A 254 23.19 -31.12 -0.05
CA PRO A 254 23.59 -32.47 0.30
C PRO A 254 23.24 -33.43 -0.84
N HIS A 255 24.21 -33.76 -1.72
CA HIS A 255 24.00 -34.66 -2.89
C HIS A 255 23.40 -36.04 -2.57
N GLY A 256 23.42 -36.48 -1.30
CA GLY A 256 22.77 -37.71 -0.84
C GLY A 256 21.30 -37.54 -0.42
N PHE A 257 20.76 -36.32 -0.43
CA PHE A 257 19.37 -36.04 -0.11
C PHE A 257 18.50 -36.22 -1.37
N THR A 258 17.57 -37.16 -1.29
CA THR A 258 16.52 -37.34 -2.30
C THR A 258 15.19 -36.93 -1.67
N PRO A 259 14.48 -35.91 -2.20
CA PRO A 259 13.15 -35.55 -1.72
C PRO A 259 12.23 -36.78 -1.77
N SER A 260 11.54 -37.09 -0.68
CA SER A 260 10.45 -38.07 -0.73
C SER A 260 9.37 -37.58 -1.69
N ALA A 261 8.86 -38.49 -2.52
CA ALA A 261 7.74 -38.23 -3.43
C ALA A 261 6.47 -37.84 -2.65
#